data_AF-A0A3D5Q2A2-F1
#
_entry.id   AF-A0A3D5Q2A2-F1
#
_cell.length_a   1.000
_cell.length_b   1.000
_cell.length_c   1.000
_cell.angle_alpha   90.00
_cell.angle_beta   90.00
_cell.angle_gamma   90.00
#
_symmetry.space_group_name_H-M   'P 1'
#
loop_
_entity.id
_entity.type
_entity.pdbx_description
1 polymer ?
#
loop_
_entity_poly.entity_id
_entity_poly.type
_entity_poly.pdbx_seq_one_letter_code
_entity_poly.pdbx_strand_id
1 'polypeptide(L)'
;FAGLMLIMRRTRLGLEVRAVTQNRAMARSMGIRATRVDIMTFALGSGVAGLAGVALSQLTNVGPNLGQNYIIDSFMVVVFGGVGNLWGTLVAGLSLGTIN
;
A
#
# COMPACT_ATOMS: atom_id res chain seq x y z
N PHE A 1 -9.23 3.72 2.66
CA PHE A 1 -8.85 2.30 2.76
C PHE A 1 -9.93 1.31 2.26
N ALA A 2 -11.21 1.44 2.64
CA ALA A 2 -12.28 0.51 2.21
C ALA A 2 -12.43 0.40 0.67
N GLY A 3 -12.33 1.51 -0.07
CA GLY A 3 -12.35 1.50 -1.54
C GLY A 3 -11.18 0.73 -2.17
N LEU A 4 -9.97 0.82 -1.59
CA LEU A 4 -8.79 0.10 -2.07
C LEU A 4 -8.92 -1.41 -1.81
N MET A 5 -9.45 -1.78 -0.63
CA MET A 5 -9.76 -3.18 -0.32
C MET A 5 -10.78 -3.76 -1.30
N LEU A 6 -11.84 -3.02 -1.62
CA LEU A 6 -12.89 -3.49 -2.52
C LEU A 6 -12.35 -3.64 -3.94
N ILE A 7 -11.49 -2.72 -4.39
CA ILE A 7 -10.80 -2.84 -5.67
C ILE A 7 -9.88 -4.07 -5.65
N MET A 8 -9.03 -4.26 -4.65
CA MET A 8 -8.10 -5.40 -4.58
C MET A 8 -8.77 -6.76 -4.30
N ARG A 9 -9.95 -6.80 -3.67
CA ARG A 9 -10.68 -8.06 -3.43
C ARG A 9 -11.67 -8.43 -4.52
N ARG A 10 -12.34 -7.46 -5.14
CA ARG A 10 -13.45 -7.70 -6.07
C ARG A 10 -13.12 -7.45 -7.54
N THR A 11 -12.05 -6.73 -7.88
CA THR A 11 -11.71 -6.47 -9.28
C THR A 11 -10.67 -7.45 -9.82
N ARG A 12 -10.70 -7.65 -11.15
CA ARG A 12 -9.75 -8.48 -11.90
C ARG A 12 -8.29 -8.12 -11.61
N LEU A 13 -8.00 -6.83 -11.39
CA LEU A 13 -6.68 -6.35 -11.01
C LEU A 13 -6.16 -7.01 -9.73
N GLY A 14 -6.99 -7.16 -8.70
CA GLY A 14 -6.56 -7.76 -7.45
C GLY A 14 -6.27 -9.27 -7.53
N LEU A 15 -6.87 -9.94 -8.52
CA LEU A 15 -6.68 -11.36 -8.81
C LEU A 15 -5.43 -11.55 -9.67
N GLU A 16 -5.24 -10.69 -10.68
CA GLU A 16 -4.03 -10.62 -11.49
C GLU A 16 -2.79 -10.26 -10.67
N VAL A 17 -2.88 -9.30 -9.73
CA VAL A 17 -1.79 -8.95 -8.81
C VAL A 17 -1.38 -10.15 -7.96
N ARG A 18 -2.35 -10.87 -7.38
CA ARG A 18 -2.06 -12.07 -6.58
C ARG A 18 -1.46 -13.20 -7.42
N ALA A 19 -1.89 -13.35 -8.67
CA ALA A 19 -1.29 -14.32 -9.60
C ALA A 19 0.15 -13.95 -9.97
N VAL A 20 0.43 -12.66 -10.19
CA VAL A 20 1.78 -12.15 -10.50
C VAL A 20 2.72 -12.27 -9.29
N THR A 21 2.24 -12.01 -8.06
CA THR A 21 3.07 -12.14 -6.85
C THR A 21 3.38 -13.59 -6.49
N GLN A 22 2.53 -14.55 -6.86
CA GLN A 22 2.81 -15.98 -6.67
C GLN A 22 3.79 -16.53 -7.70
N ASN A 23 3.54 -16.29 -9.00
CA ASN A 23 4.44 -16.75 -10.06
C ASN A 23 4.33 -15.87 -11.31
N ARG A 24 5.23 -14.89 -11.41
CA ARG A 24 5.27 -13.92 -12.51
C ARG A 24 5.48 -14.56 -13.88
N ALA A 25 6.22 -15.66 -13.97
CA ALA A 25 6.45 -16.37 -15.22
C ALA A 25 5.16 -17.07 -15.70
N MET A 26 4.46 -17.74 -14.78
CA MET A 26 3.19 -18.43 -15.07
C MET A 26 2.06 -17.45 -15.41
N ALA A 27 2.02 -16.28 -14.76
CA ALA A 27 1.05 -15.24 -15.11
C ALA A 27 1.24 -14.73 -16.55
N ARG A 28 2.51 -14.55 -16.98
CA ARG A 28 2.82 -14.12 -18.36
C ARG A 28 2.44 -15.17 -19.41
N SER A 29 2.63 -16.47 -19.12
CA SER A 29 2.21 -17.54 -20.03
C SER A 29 0.70 -17.69 -20.15
N MET A 30 -0.07 -17.24 -19.15
CA MET A 30 -1.55 -17.22 -19.16
C MET A 30 -2.13 -15.99 -19.87
N GLY A 31 -1.31 -15.19 -20.56
CA GLY A 31 -1.74 -13.98 -21.27
C GLY A 31 -1.93 -12.74 -20.38
N ILE A 32 -1.60 -12.82 -19.08
CA ILE A 32 -1.64 -11.68 -18.17
C ILE A 32 -0.42 -10.81 -18.46
N ARG A 33 -0.65 -9.57 -18.89
CA ARG A 33 0.40 -8.56 -19.06
C ARG A 33 0.85 -8.07 -17.68
N ALA A 34 1.70 -8.87 -17.01
CA ALA A 34 2.21 -8.58 -15.67
C ALA A 34 2.73 -7.13 -15.53
N THR A 35 3.43 -6.61 -16.56
CA THR A 35 3.91 -5.23 -16.59
C THR A 35 2.77 -4.19 -16.46
N ARG A 36 1.62 -4.43 -17.10
CA ARG A 36 0.47 -3.52 -17.03
C ARG A 36 -0.19 -3.57 -15.65
N VAL A 37 -0.26 -4.76 -15.06
CA VAL A 37 -0.77 -5.01 -13.71
C VAL A 37 0.12 -4.33 -12.68
N ASP A 38 1.44 -4.45 -12.81
CA ASP A 38 2.42 -3.79 -11.95
C ASP A 38 2.29 -2.26 -12.03
N ILE A 39 2.19 -1.70 -13.24
CA ILE A 39 2.03 -0.24 -13.44
C ILE A 39 0.73 0.26 -12.81
N MET A 40 -0.40 -0.42 -13.02
CA MET A 40 -1.68 -0.01 -12.43
C MET A 40 -1.67 -0.10 -10.91
N THR A 41 -1.06 -1.15 -10.36
CA THR A 41 -0.96 -1.34 -8.90
C THR A 41 -0.04 -0.30 -8.27
N PHE A 42 1.09 -0.02 -8.92
CA PHE A 42 2.02 1.02 -8.49
C PHE A 42 1.37 2.40 -8.54
N ALA A 43 0.68 2.74 -9.64
CA ALA A 43 -0.02 4.02 -9.78
C ALA A 43 -1.11 4.21 -8.73
N LEU A 44 -1.87 3.15 -8.42
CA LEU A 44 -2.88 3.20 -7.35
C LEU A 44 -2.22 3.37 -5.97
N GLY A 45 -1.14 2.64 -5.68
CA GLY A 45 -0.43 2.73 -4.41
C GLY A 45 0.22 4.11 -4.20
N SER A 46 0.95 4.61 -5.18
CA SER A 46 1.63 5.91 -5.12
C SER A 46 0.64 7.07 -5.13
N GLY A 47 -0.47 6.98 -5.84
CA GLY A 47 -1.53 7.98 -5.82
C GLY A 47 -2.17 8.14 -4.43
N VAL A 48 -2.44 7.02 -3.75
CA VAL A 48 -2.99 7.03 -2.38
C VAL A 48 -1.95 7.49 -1.36
N ALA A 49 -0.70 7.07 -1.50
CA ALA A 49 0.40 7.54 -0.65
C ALA A 49 0.65 9.05 -0.82
N GLY A 50 0.60 9.56 -2.05
CA GLY A 50 0.72 10.99 -2.34
C GLY A 50 -0.41 11.81 -1.74
N LEU A 51 -1.66 11.36 -1.88
CA LEU A 51 -2.82 12.00 -1.24
C LEU A 51 -2.70 12.02 0.28
N ALA A 52 -2.25 10.92 0.88
CA ALA A 52 -2.00 10.86 2.32
C ALA A 52 -0.90 11.86 2.74
N GLY A 53 0.21 11.93 2.00
CA GLY A 53 1.30 12.88 2.26
C GLY A 53 0.87 14.35 2.20
N VAL A 54 0.00 14.72 1.24
CA VAL A 54 -0.56 16.08 1.14
C VAL A 54 -1.50 16.39 2.31
N ALA A 55 -2.31 15.42 2.75
CA ALA A 55 -3.15 15.61 3.92
C ALA A 55 -2.31 15.79 5.20
N LEU A 56 -1.21 15.06 5.34
CA LEU A 56 -0.30 15.14 6.50
C LEU A 56 0.53 16.42 6.53
N SER A 57 0.90 16.98 5.37
CA SER A 57 1.65 18.24 5.32
C SER A 57 0.84 19.44 5.82
N GLN A 58 -0.49 19.35 5.81
CA GLN A 58 -1.40 20.36 6.37
C GLN A 58 -1.48 20.29 7.90
N LEU A 59 -1.27 19.11 8.50
CA LEU A 59 -1.39 18.91 9.96
C LEU A 59 -0.08 19.11 10.72
N THR A 60 1.08 19.08 10.04
CA THR A 60 2.39 19.08 10.72
C THR A 60 3.31 20.16 10.13
N ASN A 61 3.83 21.04 10.99
CA ASN A 61 4.73 22.12 10.60
C ASN A 61 6.04 21.56 10.01
N VAL A 62 6.27 21.75 8.70
CA VAL A 62 7.36 21.10 7.94
C VAL A 62 8.72 21.47 8.54
N GLY A 63 9.30 20.55 9.33
CA GLY A 63 10.61 20.72 9.98
C GLY A 63 11.55 19.56 9.62
N PRO A 64 12.87 19.79 9.54
CA PRO A 64 13.85 18.78 9.13
C PRO A 64 13.89 17.51 10.02
N ASN A 65 13.39 17.58 11.26
CA ASN A 65 13.26 16.44 12.17
C ASN A 65 11.99 15.59 11.97
N LEU A 66 11.02 16.04 11.17
CA LEU A 66 9.80 15.26 10.91
C LEU A 66 10.10 13.98 10.12
N GLY A 67 11.03 14.04 9.16
CA GLY A 67 11.36 12.90 8.31
C GLY A 67 11.83 11.69 9.12
N GLN A 68 12.65 11.90 10.16
CA GLN A 68 13.23 10.79 10.91
C GLN A 68 12.21 10.05 11.77
N ASN A 69 11.34 10.75 12.50
CA ASN A 69 10.30 10.09 13.30
C ASN A 69 9.22 9.46 12.43
N TYR A 70 8.84 10.13 11.32
CA TYR A 70 7.76 9.65 10.46
C TYR A 70 8.14 8.39 9.66
N ILE A 71 9.41 8.28 9.25
CA ILE A 71 9.93 7.08 8.58
C ILE A 71 9.87 5.88 9.53
N ILE A 72 10.21 6.06 10.80
CA ILE A 72 10.21 4.98 11.80
C ILE A 72 8.78 4.48 12.03
N ASP A 73 7.81 5.38 12.25
CA ASP A 73 6.40 4.98 12.43
C ASP A 73 5.82 4.31 11.19
N SER A 74 6.10 4.84 9.99
CA SER A 74 5.64 4.25 8.73
C SER A 74 6.20 2.85 8.51
N PHE A 75 7.47 2.63 8.84
CA PHE A 75 8.11 1.32 8.73
C PHE A 75 7.57 0.35 9.79
N MET A 76 7.36 0.82 11.02
CA MET A 76 6.80 0.03 12.11
C MET A 76 5.41 -0.50 11.76
N VAL A 77 4.51 0.36 11.24
CA VAL A 77 3.17 -0.05 10.79
C VAL A 77 3.21 -1.17 9.73
N VAL A 78 4.12 -1.08 8.76
CA VAL A 78 4.22 -2.08 7.68
C VAL A 78 4.76 -3.41 8.20
N VAL A 79 5.76 -3.38 9.09
CA VAL A 79 6.34 -4.58 9.70
C VAL A 79 5.35 -5.24 10.67
N PHE A 80 4.70 -4.47 11.54
CA PHE A 80 3.68 -4.95 12.48
C PHE A 80 2.44 -5.50 11.75
N GLY A 81 2.07 -4.88 10.62
CA GLY A 81 0.94 -5.30 9.81
C GLY A 81 1.18 -6.54 8.96
N GLY A 82 2.42 -6.99 8.78
CA GLY A 82 2.78 -8.15 7.98
C GLY A 82 2.88 -7.86 6.48
N VAL A 83 4.02 -8.26 5.89
CA VAL A 83 4.34 -8.03 4.47
C VAL A 83 3.33 -8.73 3.57
N GLY A 84 2.61 -7.94 2.76
CA GLY A 84 1.65 -8.45 1.78
C GLY A 84 0.22 -8.67 2.32
N ASN A 85 -0.05 -8.43 3.61
CA ASN A 85 -1.41 -8.51 4.15
C ASN A 85 -2.01 -7.11 4.35
N LEU A 86 -2.89 -6.71 3.42
CA LEU A 86 -3.57 -5.42 3.44
C LEU A 86 -4.45 -5.20 4.69
N TRP A 87 -4.96 -6.28 5.30
CA TRP A 87 -5.75 -6.19 6.53
C TRP A 87 -4.87 -5.94 7.74
N GLY A 88 -3.72 -6.61 7.82
CA GLY A 88 -2.79 -6.42 8.93
C GLY A 88 -2.17 -5.02 8.90
N THR A 89 -1.81 -4.48 7.73
CA THR A 89 -1.31 -3.10 7.63
C THR A 89 -2.36 -2.04 7.96
N LEU A 90 -3.64 -2.25 7.64
CA LEU A 90 -4.72 -1.36 8.07
C LEU A 90 -4.87 -1.36 9.60
N VAL A 91 -4.95 -2.56 10.20
CA VAL A 91 -5.16 -2.70 11.65
C VAL A 91 -3.95 -2.13 12.40
N ALA A 92 -2.73 -2.44 11.96
CA ALA A 92 -1.50 -1.88 12.53
C ALA A 92 -1.44 -0.35 12.42
N GLY A 93 -1.85 0.20 11.27
CA GLY A 93 -1.87 1.66 11.07
C GLY A 93 -2.88 2.37 11.96
N LEU A 94 -4.08 1.79 12.11
CA LEU A 94 -5.11 2.33 13.01
C LEU A 94 -4.72 2.17 14.48
N SER A 95 -4.15 1.04 14.88
CA SER A 95 -3.73 0.83 16.27
C SER A 95 -2.55 1.72 16.63
N LEU A 96 -1.51 1.79 15.81
CA LEU A 96 -0.34 2.63 16.11
C LEU A 96 -0.67 4.11 16.01
N GLY A 97 -1.54 4.51 15.08
CA GLY A 97 -2.01 5.89 14.96
C GLY A 97 -3.05 6.32 16.01
N THR A 98 -3.59 5.40 16.81
CA THR A 98 -4.45 5.74 17.97
C THR A 98 -3.71 5.63 19.31
N ILE A 99 -2.57 4.94 19.33
CA ILE A 99 -1.71 4.78 20.50
C ILE A 99 -0.67 5.92 20.59
N ASN A 100 -0.19 6.45 19.45
CA ASN A 100 0.60 7.69 19.35
C ASN A 100 -0.31 8.92 19.36
#